data_AF-A0A920BQS4-F1
#
_entry.id   AF-A0A920BQS4-F1
#
_cell.length_a   1.000
_cell.length_b   1.000
_cell.length_c   1.000
_cell.angle_alpha   90.00
_cell.angle_beta   90.00
_cell.angle_gamma   90.00
#
_symmetry.space_group_name_H-M   'P 1'
#
loop_
_entity.id
_entity.type
_entity.pdbx_description
1 polymer ?
#
loop_
_entity_poly.entity_id
_entity_poly.type
_entity_poly.pdbx_seq_one_letter_code
_entity_poly.pdbx_strand_id
1 'polypeptide(L)'
;MINVGAFVPGLFLGSGLFLASPDAAVRRGHDLAGDVYTADRRYELRVFHWDFGPGQDEWQVLVERRGPLRFVAVDAGCVSATVTSYRSVDAFEPGHARLTTDTGVIDIRFDAQTMHVTDPIPGELCPGD
;
A
#
# COMPACT_ATOMS: atom_id res chain seq x y z
N MET A 1 -50.32 23.28 29.66
CA MET A 1 -49.86 22.69 30.93
C MET A 1 -50.43 21.28 31.05
N ILE A 2 -49.62 20.26 30.83
CA ILE A 2 -49.77 18.90 31.37
C ILE A 2 -48.34 18.39 31.63
N ASN A 3 -48.17 17.79 32.80
CA ASN A 3 -46.95 17.34 33.43
C ASN A 3 -46.88 15.79 33.35
N VAL A 4 -45.76 15.22 33.79
CA VAL A 4 -45.49 13.80 34.11
C VAL A 4 -45.08 12.93 32.88
N GLY A 5 -43.98 12.18 32.88
CA GLY A 5 -43.03 11.84 33.93
C GLY A 5 -41.86 11.00 33.39
N ALA A 6 -40.90 10.71 34.28
CA ALA A 6 -39.68 9.97 34.02
C ALA A 6 -39.92 8.48 33.73
N PHE A 7 -39.11 7.89 32.84
CA PHE A 7 -38.82 6.46 32.79
C PHE A 7 -37.42 6.25 32.18
N VAL A 8 -36.53 5.60 32.93
CA VAL A 8 -35.23 5.00 32.56
C VAL A 8 -35.40 3.54 33.04
N PRO A 9 -35.01 2.43 32.34
CA PRO A 9 -33.74 2.19 31.62
C PRO A 9 -33.82 1.31 30.35
N GLY A 10 -32.70 1.14 29.63
CA GLY A 10 -32.39 -0.13 28.95
C GLY A 10 -32.14 -0.10 27.43
N LEU A 11 -30.93 -0.54 27.06
CA LEU A 11 -30.51 -1.24 25.82
C LEU A 11 -31.21 -0.94 24.49
N PHE A 12 -30.45 -0.44 23.51
CA PHE A 12 -30.31 -0.96 22.13
C PHE A 12 -29.01 -0.34 21.57
N LEU A 13 -27.93 -1.11 21.39
CA LEU A 13 -27.55 -1.81 20.14
C LEU A 13 -27.69 -0.90 18.92
N GLY A 14 -26.56 -0.39 18.43
CA GLY A 14 -26.52 0.49 17.27
C GLY A 14 -25.11 0.74 16.77
N SER A 15 -24.43 -0.33 16.39
CA SER A 15 -23.49 -0.44 15.28
C SER A 15 -22.98 0.89 14.69
N GLY A 16 -21.98 1.49 15.32
CA GLY A 16 -21.05 2.39 14.65
C GLY A 16 -19.78 1.61 14.35
N LEU A 17 -19.78 0.89 13.24
CA LEU A 17 -18.61 0.21 12.70
C LEU A 17 -17.42 1.19 12.69
N PHE A 18 -16.44 0.95 13.56
CA PHE A 18 -15.08 1.35 13.29
C PHE A 18 -14.67 0.58 12.03
N LEU A 19 -14.79 1.24 10.87
CA LEU A 19 -14.05 0.84 9.67
C LEU A 19 -12.58 1.15 9.95
N ALA A 20 -11.98 0.33 10.83
CA ALA A 20 -10.57 0.05 10.75
C ALA A 20 -10.38 -0.62 9.39
N SER A 21 -9.74 0.07 8.45
CA SER A 21 -9.22 -0.56 7.24
C SER A 21 -8.46 -1.83 7.67
N PRO A 22 -8.81 -3.02 7.15
CA PRO A 22 -8.20 -4.27 7.59
C PRO A 22 -6.68 -4.38 7.35
N ASP A 23 -6.08 -3.48 6.57
CA ASP A 23 -4.72 -3.69 6.05
C ASP A 23 -3.58 -3.01 6.84
N ALA A 24 -3.88 -2.29 7.92
CA ALA A 24 -2.85 -1.57 8.68
C ALA A 24 -2.13 -2.42 9.77
N ALA A 25 -2.49 -3.71 9.95
CA ALA A 25 -2.19 -4.40 11.21
C ALA A 25 -1.77 -5.88 11.15
N VAL A 26 -1.28 -6.42 10.03
CA VAL A 26 -0.54 -7.70 10.06
C VAL A 26 0.95 -7.41 10.31
N ARG A 27 1.25 -7.03 11.56
CA ARG A 27 2.57 -6.56 12.04
C ARG A 27 3.50 -7.71 12.46
N ARG A 28 4.08 -8.44 11.50
CA ARG A 28 5.42 -9.05 11.63
C ARG A 28 6.16 -8.90 10.31
N GLY A 29 7.32 -8.22 10.33
CA GLY A 29 8.29 -8.25 9.23
C GLY A 29 8.05 -7.30 8.06
N HIS A 30 8.01 -5.98 8.29
CA HIS A 30 8.21 -5.03 7.19
C HIS A 30 9.67 -4.58 7.23
N ASP A 31 10.51 -5.16 6.39
CA ASP A 31 11.86 -4.63 6.21
C ASP A 31 11.84 -3.70 5.00
N LEU A 32 12.06 -2.40 5.23
CA LEU A 32 12.22 -1.44 4.13
C LEU A 32 13.45 -1.86 3.33
N ALA A 33 13.21 -2.34 2.12
CA ALA A 33 14.24 -2.84 1.21
C ALA A 33 14.88 -1.73 0.39
N GLY A 34 14.09 -0.70 0.07
CA GLY A 34 14.55 0.48 -0.64
C GLY A 34 13.51 1.58 -0.69
N ASP A 35 13.97 2.80 -0.79
CA ASP A 35 13.17 3.98 -1.03
C ASP A 35 13.87 4.92 -2.00
N VAL A 36 13.07 5.66 -2.78
CA VAL A 36 13.58 6.70 -3.66
C VAL A 36 12.57 7.84 -3.78
N TYR A 37 13.08 9.05 -3.96
CA TYR A 37 12.30 10.27 -4.12
C TYR A 37 12.38 10.78 -5.55
N THR A 38 11.29 11.40 -6.02
CA THR A 38 11.37 12.27 -7.19
C THR A 38 12.28 13.46 -6.91
N ALA A 39 12.83 14.07 -7.97
CA ALA A 39 13.74 15.21 -7.85
C ALA A 39 13.15 16.39 -7.04
N ASP A 40 11.84 16.62 -7.14
CA ASP A 40 11.11 17.64 -6.40
C ASP A 40 10.65 17.21 -4.99
N ARG A 41 10.95 15.96 -4.61
CA ARG A 41 10.57 15.31 -3.34
C ARG A 41 9.07 15.31 -3.06
N ARG A 42 8.23 15.50 -4.08
CA ARG A 42 6.77 15.43 -3.94
C ARG A 42 6.27 14.00 -3.89
N TYR A 43 7.01 13.06 -4.47
CA TYR A 43 6.67 11.65 -4.47
C TYR A 43 7.81 10.81 -3.88
N GLU A 44 7.41 9.69 -3.30
CA GLU A 44 8.28 8.72 -2.65
C GLU A 44 7.81 7.33 -3.06
N LEU A 45 8.73 6.52 -3.59
CA LEU A 45 8.50 5.10 -3.83
C LEU A 45 9.19 4.33 -2.72
N ARG A 46 8.50 3.35 -2.13
CA ARG A 46 9.03 2.46 -1.11
C ARG A 46 8.80 1.02 -1.52
N VAL A 47 9.81 0.20 -1.32
CA VAL A 47 9.74 -1.26 -1.49
C VAL A 47 9.93 -1.91 -0.13
N PHE A 48 8.94 -2.69 0.29
CA PHE A 48 8.97 -3.45 1.53
C PHE A 48 9.15 -4.92 1.24
N HIS A 49 9.96 -5.61 2.03
CA HIS A 49 9.98 -7.06 2.08
C HIS A 49 9.10 -7.56 3.21
N TRP A 50 8.28 -8.56 2.91
CA TRP A 50 7.37 -9.23 3.82
C TRP A 50 7.69 -10.72 3.85
N ASP A 51 7.93 -11.25 5.05
CA ASP A 51 8.14 -12.68 5.30
C ASP A 51 6.94 -13.22 6.08
N PHE A 52 6.11 -14.04 5.43
CA PHE A 52 4.98 -14.71 6.05
C PHE A 52 5.31 -16.16 6.48
N GLY A 53 6.56 -16.56 6.39
CA GLY A 53 7.06 -17.91 6.68
C GLY A 53 7.57 -18.64 5.44
N PRO A 54 7.98 -19.92 5.58
CA PRO A 54 8.70 -20.64 4.54
C PRO A 54 7.99 -20.64 3.18
N GLY A 55 8.58 -19.95 2.21
CA GLY A 55 8.07 -19.86 0.83
C GLY A 55 6.85 -18.95 0.66
N GLN A 56 6.58 -18.06 1.61
CA GLN A 56 5.52 -17.07 1.54
C GLN A 56 6.11 -15.68 1.77
N ASP A 57 7.09 -15.31 0.96
CA ASP A 57 7.69 -13.98 1.02
C ASP A 57 7.26 -13.13 -0.18
N GLU A 58 7.07 -11.83 0.02
CA GLU A 58 6.72 -10.88 -1.03
C GLU A 58 7.46 -9.55 -0.88
N TRP A 59 7.64 -8.85 -1.99
CA TRP A 59 8.08 -7.47 -2.06
C TRP A 59 6.88 -6.60 -2.43
N GLN A 60 6.45 -5.71 -1.54
CA GLN A 60 5.36 -4.77 -1.81
C GLN A 60 5.93 -3.43 -2.29
N VAL A 61 5.37 -2.88 -3.37
CA VAL A 61 5.79 -1.59 -3.93
C VAL A 61 4.70 -0.55 -3.68
N LEU A 62 5.03 0.48 -2.91
CA LEU A 62 4.11 1.57 -2.59
C LEU A 62 4.61 2.88 -3.17
N VAL A 63 3.72 3.66 -3.76
CA VAL A 63 4.00 5.04 -4.20
C VAL A 63 3.19 6.02 -3.37
N GLU A 64 3.87 6.98 -2.76
CA GLU A 64 3.25 8.04 -1.96
C GLU A 64 3.46 9.41 -2.58
N ARG A 65 2.45 10.26 -2.46
CA ARG A 65 2.54 11.69 -2.71
C ARG A 65 2.45 12.45 -1.40
N ARG A 66 3.43 13.33 -1.18
CA ARG A 66 3.48 14.25 -0.04
C ARG A 66 2.45 15.36 -0.23
N GLY A 67 1.42 15.37 0.61
CA GLY A 67 0.49 16.48 0.75
C GLY A 67 0.86 17.39 1.94
N PRO A 68 0.22 18.57 2.07
CA PRO A 68 0.48 19.50 3.16
C PRO A 68 0.01 18.98 4.54
N LEU A 69 -0.94 18.04 4.57
CA LEU A 69 -1.54 17.53 5.82
C LEU A 69 -1.52 15.99 5.93
N ARG A 70 -1.34 15.29 4.81
CA ARG A 70 -1.35 13.81 4.75
C ARG A 70 -0.61 13.32 3.53
N PHE A 71 -0.07 12.11 3.62
CA PHE A 71 0.41 11.35 2.49
C PHE A 71 -0.79 10.71 1.78
N VAL A 72 -0.77 10.72 0.45
CA VAL A 72 -1.72 9.93 -0.36
C VAL A 72 -0.91 8.80 -0.97
N ALA A 73 -1.22 7.57 -0.60
CA ALA A 73 -0.52 6.39 -1.05
C ALA A 73 -1.35 5.64 -2.11
N VAL A 74 -0.66 4.98 -3.03
CA VAL A 74 -1.21 3.99 -3.94
C VAL A 74 -0.33 2.75 -3.89
N ASP A 75 -0.98 1.59 -3.78
CA ASP A 75 -0.31 0.30 -3.91
C ASP A 75 -0.08 0.00 -5.39
N ALA A 76 1.19 -0.11 -5.79
CA ALA A 76 1.57 -0.43 -7.16
C ALA A 76 1.55 -1.94 -7.46
N GLY A 77 1.42 -2.76 -6.40
CA GLY A 77 1.35 -4.21 -6.45
C GLY A 77 2.45 -4.89 -5.63
N CYS A 78 2.51 -6.21 -5.79
CA CYS A 78 3.43 -7.12 -5.13
C CYS A 78 4.38 -7.81 -6.11
N VAL A 79 5.46 -8.36 -5.58
CA VAL A 79 6.37 -9.29 -6.26
C VAL A 79 6.67 -10.44 -5.31
N SER A 80 6.19 -11.64 -5.58
CA SER A 80 6.48 -12.84 -4.80
C SER A 80 7.97 -13.16 -4.87
N ALA A 81 8.62 -13.22 -3.71
CA ALA A 81 10.03 -13.57 -3.63
C ALA A 81 10.32 -15.01 -4.08
N THR A 82 9.28 -15.87 -4.14
CA THR A 82 9.40 -17.23 -4.67
C THR A 82 9.60 -17.27 -6.18
N VAL A 83 9.08 -16.26 -6.89
CA VAL A 83 9.15 -16.16 -8.35
C VAL A 83 10.32 -15.28 -8.78
N THR A 84 10.52 -14.15 -8.10
CA THR A 84 11.55 -13.18 -8.45
C THR A 84 11.90 -12.29 -7.26
N SER A 85 13.16 -11.85 -7.18
CA SER A 85 13.66 -10.98 -6.12
C SER A 85 13.86 -9.55 -6.58
N TYR A 86 13.42 -8.59 -5.77
CA TYR A 86 13.76 -7.17 -5.96
C TYR A 86 15.28 -6.94 -5.93
N ARG A 87 15.77 -6.05 -6.80
CA ARG A 87 17.18 -5.61 -6.83
C ARG A 87 17.33 -4.11 -6.56
N SER A 88 16.66 -3.29 -7.37
CA SER A 88 16.82 -1.83 -7.33
C SER A 88 15.62 -1.10 -7.95
N VAL A 89 15.50 0.18 -7.61
CA VAL A 89 14.72 1.16 -8.37
C VAL A 89 15.68 1.91 -9.29
N ASP A 90 15.48 1.82 -10.60
CA ASP A 90 16.41 2.39 -11.57
C ASP A 90 16.00 3.80 -12.01
N ALA A 91 14.70 4.05 -12.07
CA ALA A 91 14.14 5.36 -12.40
C ALA A 91 12.83 5.58 -11.64
N PHE A 92 12.63 6.81 -11.19
CA PHE A 92 11.39 7.21 -10.54
C PHE A 92 11.05 8.67 -10.84
N GLU A 93 9.95 8.86 -11.55
CA GLU A 93 9.41 10.16 -11.98
C GLU A 93 7.91 10.22 -11.65
N PRO A 94 7.30 11.43 -11.59
CA PRO A 94 5.87 11.53 -11.43
C PRO A 94 5.11 10.76 -12.53
N GLY A 95 4.45 9.67 -12.12
CA GLY A 95 3.62 8.81 -12.96
C GLY A 95 4.31 7.58 -13.54
N HIS A 96 5.62 7.41 -13.32
CA HIS A 96 6.36 6.25 -13.82
C HIS A 96 7.47 5.82 -12.85
N ALA A 97 7.56 4.51 -12.63
CA ALA A 97 8.66 3.90 -11.90
C ALA A 97 9.20 2.71 -12.70
N ARG A 98 10.53 2.50 -12.60
CA ARG A 98 11.21 1.35 -13.17
C ARG A 98 11.96 0.61 -12.08
N LEU A 99 11.65 -0.66 -11.92
CA LEU A 99 12.28 -1.57 -10.97
C LEU A 99 13.07 -2.63 -11.72
N THR A 100 14.25 -2.97 -11.24
CA THR A 100 14.96 -4.18 -11.67
C THR A 100 14.76 -5.28 -10.64
N THR A 101 14.45 -6.47 -11.13
CA THR A 101 14.45 -7.73 -10.39
C THR A 101 15.53 -8.66 -10.94
N ASP A 102 15.67 -9.84 -10.37
CA ASP A 102 16.55 -10.88 -10.92
C ASP A 102 16.03 -11.55 -12.20
N THR A 103 14.75 -11.39 -12.54
CA THR A 103 14.13 -11.95 -13.76
C THR A 103 13.99 -10.92 -14.88
N GLY A 104 14.06 -9.63 -14.57
CA GLY A 104 13.99 -8.58 -15.58
C GLY A 104 13.65 -7.21 -15.00
N VAL A 105 13.17 -6.33 -15.89
CA VAL A 105 12.73 -4.99 -15.53
C VAL A 105 11.21 -4.97 -15.47
N ILE A 106 10.67 -4.30 -14.45
CA ILE A 106 9.24 -4.04 -14.29
C ILE A 106 9.02 -2.53 -14.44
N ASP A 107 8.18 -2.14 -15.40
CA ASP A 107 7.72 -0.76 -15.54
C ASP A 107 6.33 -0.62 -14.89
N ILE A 108 6.19 0.34 -13.99
CA ILE A 108 4.94 0.66 -13.30
C ILE A 108 4.48 2.03 -13.75
N ARG A 109 3.20 2.17 -14.11
CA ARG A 109 2.61 3.47 -14.43
C ARG A 109 1.45 3.81 -13.52
N PHE A 110 1.35 5.09 -13.18
CA PHE A 110 0.28 5.64 -12.37
C PHE A 110 -0.05 7.07 -12.79
N ASP A 111 -1.27 7.51 -12.51
CA ASP A 111 -1.66 8.91 -12.65
C ASP A 111 -1.17 9.68 -11.42
N ALA A 112 -0.21 10.57 -11.60
CA ALA A 112 0.40 11.33 -10.50
C ALA A 112 -0.55 12.34 -9.82
N GLN A 113 -1.65 12.74 -10.48
CA GLN A 113 -2.62 13.67 -9.93
C GLN A 113 -3.67 12.97 -9.07
N THR A 114 -4.18 11.84 -9.54
CA THR A 114 -5.24 11.09 -8.88
C THR A 114 -4.68 9.99 -7.98
N MET A 115 -3.40 9.64 -8.13
CA MET A 115 -2.74 8.53 -7.44
C MET A 115 -3.42 7.19 -7.72
N HIS A 116 -3.80 6.95 -8.97
CA HIS A 116 -4.32 5.66 -9.43
C HIS A 116 -3.27 4.93 -10.27
N VAL A 117 -3.05 3.64 -10.00
CA VAL A 117 -2.23 2.79 -10.87
C VAL A 117 -2.94 2.61 -12.20
N THR A 118 -2.19 2.75 -13.29
CA THR A 118 -2.69 2.56 -14.66
C THR A 118 -2.12 1.30 -15.31
N ASP A 119 -0.85 0.99 -15.05
CA ASP A 119 -0.22 -0.30 -15.39
C ASP A 119 0.37 -0.88 -14.10
N PRO A 120 -0.31 -1.86 -13.46
CA PRO A 120 0.19 -2.50 -12.25
C PRO A 120 1.34 -3.47 -12.53
N ILE A 121 2.00 -3.93 -11.48
CA ILE A 121 2.92 -5.06 -11.57
C ILE A 121 2.17 -6.28 -12.15
N PRO A 122 2.74 -7.03 -13.12
CA PRO A 122 2.10 -8.20 -13.70
C PRO A 122 1.68 -9.24 -12.64
N GLY A 123 0.45 -9.73 -12.75
CA GLY A 123 -0.17 -10.61 -11.76
C GLY A 123 0.55 -11.94 -11.56
N GLU A 124 1.22 -12.46 -12.59
CA GLU A 124 2.04 -13.67 -12.50
C GLU A 124 3.24 -13.55 -11.54
N LEU A 125 3.60 -12.31 -11.19
CA LEU A 125 4.62 -12.02 -10.19
C LEU A 125 4.03 -11.90 -8.79
N CYS A 126 2.71 -11.85 -8.61
CA CYS A 126 2.05 -11.78 -7.31
C CYS A 126 1.59 -13.18 -6.84
N PRO A 127 1.62 -13.46 -5.53
CA PRO A 127 1.12 -14.73 -5.02
C PRO A 127 -0.42 -14.79 -5.09
N GLY A 128 -0.95 -15.65 -5.96
CA GLY A 128 -2.34 -16.11 -5.87
C GLY A 128 -3.37 -15.44 -6.78
N ASP A 129 -2.98 -14.93 -7.95
CA ASP A 129 -3.94 -14.59 -9.02
C ASP A 129 -4.54 -15.83 -9.72
#